data_AF-G5E1T0-F1
#
_entry.id   AF-G5E1T0-F1
#
_cell.length_a   1.000
_cell.length_b   1.000
_cell.length_c   1.000
_cell.angle_alpha   90.00
_cell.angle_beta   90.00
_cell.angle_gamma   90.00
#
_symmetry.space_group_name_H-M   'P 1'
#
loop_
_entity.id
_entity.type
_entity.pdbx_description
1 polymer ?
#
loop_
_entity_poly.entity_id
_entity_poly.type
_entity_poly.pdbx_seq_one_letter_code
_entity_poly.pdbx_strand_id
1 'polypeptide(L)'
;PMADIYGANLYNHFLKSNRVKPEGGLPQSCQSILVCTGVYGTQGEVPSNPQESVTQTVFHGHRDFRLDPSLVEASHIVKDVEHAVNLV
;
A
#
# COMPACT_ATOMS: atom_id res chain seq x y z
N PRO A 1 5.20 -3.75 -6.35
CA PRO A 1 4.70 -2.64 -5.51
C PRO A 1 3.27 -2.85 -4.99
N MET A 2 2.30 -3.18 -5.85
CA MET A 2 0.89 -3.28 -5.43
C MET A 2 0.63 -4.37 -4.37
N ALA A 3 1.40 -5.47 -4.42
CA ALA A 3 1.36 -6.53 -3.41
C ALA A 3 1.72 -6.07 -2.00
N ASP A 4 2.81 -5.31 -1.92
CA ASP A 4 3.36 -4.83 -0.66
C ASP A 4 2.41 -3.80 -0.03
N ILE A 5 1.83 -2.91 -0.87
CA ILE A 5 0.80 -1.94 -0.47
C ILE A 5 -0.44 -2.66 0.06
N TYR A 6 -0.95 -3.65 -0.67
CA TYR A 6 -2.11 -4.43 -0.26
C TYR A 6 -1.89 -5.13 1.08
N GLY A 7 -0.73 -5.78 1.26
CA GLY A 7 -0.37 -6.45 2.50
C GLY A 7 -0.30 -5.49 3.69
N ALA A 8 0.36 -4.33 3.52
CA ALA A 8 0.46 -3.32 4.57
C ALA A 8 -0.91 -2.75 4.98
N ASN A 9 -1.77 -2.45 4.00
CA ASN A 9 -3.10 -1.90 4.26
C ASN A 9 -4.02 -2.94 4.92
N LEU A 10 -3.96 -4.20 4.46
CA LEU A 10 -4.68 -5.31 5.09
C LEU A 10 -4.24 -5.50 6.55
N TYR A 11 -2.94 -5.43 6.82
CA TYR A 11 -2.41 -5.51 8.18
C TYR A 11 -2.87 -4.33 9.06
N ASN A 12 -2.89 -3.12 8.52
CA ASN A 12 -3.44 -1.96 9.21
C ASN A 12 -4.93 -2.13 9.56
N HIS A 13 -5.72 -2.69 8.64
CA HIS A 13 -7.13 -3.05 8.90
C HIS A 13 -7.25 -4.08 10.02
N PHE A 14 -6.38 -5.09 10.04
CA PHE A 14 -6.31 -6.06 11.13
C PHE A 14 -6.00 -5.37 12.47
N LEU A 15 -4.98 -4.49 12.54
CA LEU A 15 -4.64 -3.76 13.77
C LEU A 15 -5.79 -2.88 14.27
N LYS A 16 -6.53 -2.24 13.36
CA LYS A 16 -7.69 -1.41 13.69
C LYS A 16 -8.91 -2.22 14.16
N SER A 17 -9.15 -3.37 13.54
CA SER A 17 -10.26 -4.27 13.88
C SER A 17 -10.01 -5.03 15.17
N ASN A 18 -8.76 -5.44 15.36
CA ASN A 18 -8.28 -6.18 16.52
C ASN A 18 -7.52 -5.25 17.45
N ARG A 19 -8.15 -4.13 17.86
CA ARG A 19 -7.67 -3.26 18.95
C ARG A 19 -7.70 -4.06 20.27
N VAL A 20 -6.79 -5.02 20.39
CA VAL A 20 -6.42 -5.67 21.63
C VAL A 20 -5.85 -4.56 22.50
N LYS A 21 -6.37 -4.39 23.72
CA LYS A 21 -5.71 -3.54 24.73
C LYS A 21 -4.22 -3.90 24.72
N PRO A 22 -3.28 -2.94 24.69
CA PRO A 22 -1.86 -3.22 24.51
C PRO A 22 -1.28 -3.89 25.76
N GLU A 23 -1.65 -5.15 25.99
CA GLU A 23 -1.01 -6.08 26.91
C GLU A 23 0.16 -6.68 26.12
N GLY A 24 1.23 -5.89 25.98
CA GLY A 24 2.39 -6.18 25.12
C GLY A 24 2.43 -5.22 23.93
N GLY A 25 3.59 -4.57 23.75
CA GLY A 25 3.83 -3.42 22.86
C GLY A 25 3.67 -3.68 21.36
N LEU A 26 2.49 -4.14 20.93
CA LEU A 26 2.14 -4.24 19.52
C LEU A 26 2.00 -2.85 18.88
N PRO A 27 2.30 -2.75 17.57
CA PRO A 27 2.12 -1.51 16.82
C PRO A 27 0.64 -1.12 16.72
N GLN A 28 0.36 0.19 16.79
CA GLN A 28 -1.01 0.72 16.77
C GLN A 28 -1.56 0.93 15.35
N SER A 29 -0.68 1.03 14.36
CA SER A 29 -1.02 1.23 12.95
C SER A 29 0.10 0.77 12.04
N CYS A 30 -0.23 0.52 10.77
CA CYS A 30 0.73 0.29 9.70
C CYS A 30 0.41 1.23 8.53
N GLN A 31 1.44 1.81 7.92
CA GLN A 31 1.31 2.72 6.78
C GLN A 31 2.23 2.27 5.64
N SER A 32 1.73 2.37 4.42
CA SER A 32 2.46 2.05 3.20
C SER A 32 3.03 3.31 2.56
N ILE A 33 4.34 3.35 2.32
CA ILE A 33 5.02 4.47 1.64
C ILE A 33 5.59 3.95 0.32
N LEU A 34 5.14 4.51 -0.80
CA LEU A 34 5.61 4.21 -2.14
C LEU A 34 6.63 5.26 -2.58
N VAL A 35 7.86 4.85 -2.82
CA VAL A 35 8.94 5.71 -3.34
C VAL A 35 9.00 5.64 -4.87
N CYS A 36 9.18 6.79 -5.52
CA CYS A 36 9.15 6.92 -6.98
C CYS A 36 10.53 6.83 -7.67
N THR A 37 11.58 6.43 -6.93
CA THR A 37 12.93 6.15 -7.47
C THR A 37 13.13 4.69 -7.88
N GLY A 38 12.10 3.85 -7.77
CA GLY A 38 12.17 2.41 -8.03
C GLY A 38 11.45 2.01 -9.32
N VAL A 39 10.94 0.77 -9.35
CA VAL A 39 10.14 0.22 -10.46
C VAL A 39 8.84 1.04 -10.68
N TYR A 40 8.34 1.69 -9.64
CA TYR A 40 7.29 2.68 -9.74
C TYR A 40 7.93 4.05 -9.97
N GLY A 41 7.76 4.62 -11.17
CA GLY A 41 8.40 5.88 -11.58
C GLY A 41 7.36 6.96 -11.93
N THR A 42 7.82 8.23 -11.98
CA THR A 42 6.96 9.40 -12.22
C THR A 42 6.30 9.34 -13.60
N GLN A 43 4.99 9.04 -13.62
CA GLN A 43 3.98 9.42 -14.63
C GLN A 43 4.51 9.82 -16.03
N GLY A 44 5.19 8.91 -16.71
CA GLY A 44 5.51 9.03 -18.15
C GLY A 44 4.62 8.17 -19.04
N GLU A 45 4.08 7.07 -18.51
CA GLU A 45 3.29 6.09 -19.26
C GLU A 45 2.18 5.47 -18.38
N VAL A 46 1.43 6.30 -17.65
CA VAL A 46 0.21 5.85 -16.96
C VAL A 46 -0.98 6.55 -17.60
N PRO A 47 -1.97 5.81 -18.13
CA PRO A 47 -3.15 6.40 -18.75
C PRO A 47 -3.85 7.34 -17.78
N SER A 48 -4.43 8.42 -18.29
CA SER A 48 -5.15 9.45 -17.53
C SER A 48 -6.36 8.95 -16.71
N ASN A 49 -6.64 7.64 -16.75
CA ASN A 49 -7.72 6.99 -16.03
C ASN A 49 -7.18 6.17 -14.85
N PRO A 50 -7.46 6.57 -13.59
CA PRO A 50 -7.10 5.80 -12.39
C PRO A 50 -7.62 4.35 -12.41
N GLN A 51 -8.71 4.06 -13.14
CA GLN A 51 -9.21 2.69 -13.29
C GLN A 51 -8.39 1.82 -14.26
N GLU A 52 -7.70 2.39 -15.24
CA GLU A 52 -6.86 1.63 -16.19
C GLU A 52 -5.52 1.21 -15.57
N SER A 53 -4.96 2.03 -14.68
CA SER A 53 -3.72 1.68 -13.97
C SER A 53 -3.92 0.51 -13.00
N VAL A 54 -5.13 0.38 -12.43
CA VAL A 54 -5.48 -0.67 -11.44
C VAL A 54 -5.69 -2.02 -12.13
N THR A 55 -6.10 -2.05 -13.40
CA THR A 55 -6.38 -3.29 -14.12
C THR A 55 -5.15 -3.87 -14.85
N GLN A 56 -4.13 -3.05 -15.16
CA GLN A 56 -3.00 -3.50 -15.98
C GLN A 56 -1.74 -3.91 -15.22
N THR A 57 -1.67 -3.68 -13.91
CA THR A 57 -0.67 -4.33 -13.03
C THR A 57 -1.32 -5.50 -12.34
N VAL A 58 -1.43 -6.59 -13.10
CA VAL A 58 -2.18 -7.81 -12.77
C VAL A 58 -1.76 -8.35 -11.41
N PHE A 59 -2.48 -7.93 -10.38
CA PHE A 59 -2.35 -8.46 -9.04
C PHE A 59 -3.07 -9.81 -9.02
N HIS A 60 -2.34 -10.87 -9.33
CA HIS A 60 -2.79 -12.24 -9.12
C HIS A 60 -2.73 -12.54 -7.61
N GLY A 61 -3.63 -11.93 -6.84
CA GLY A 61 -3.86 -12.35 -5.46
C GLY A 61 -3.97 -13.87 -5.38
N HIS A 62 -3.64 -14.45 -4.23
CA HIS A 62 -3.81 -15.88 -4.02
C HIS A 62 -5.26 -16.24 -4.37
N ARG A 63 -5.46 -17.24 -5.24
CA ARG A 63 -6.72 -17.53 -5.98
C ARG A 63 -7.97 -17.63 -5.08
N ASP A 64 -7.76 -17.82 -3.79
CA ASP A 64 -8.79 -18.02 -2.78
C ASP A 64 -9.21 -16.73 -2.05
N PHE A 65 -8.52 -15.61 -2.27
CA PHE A 65 -8.86 -14.32 -1.67
C PHE A 65 -9.60 -13.43 -2.66
N ARG A 66 -10.76 -12.91 -2.22
CA ARG A 66 -11.41 -11.81 -2.91
C ARG A 66 -10.56 -10.56 -2.73
N LEU A 67 -10.13 -9.99 -3.85
CA LEU A 67 -9.44 -8.71 -3.85
C LEU A 67 -10.37 -7.63 -3.32
N ASP A 68 -9.91 -6.86 -2.34
CA ASP A 68 -10.53 -5.59 -1.96
C ASP A 68 -9.78 -4.44 -2.66
N PRO A 69 -10.37 -3.80 -3.70
CA PRO A 69 -9.72 -2.72 -4.42
C PRO A 69 -9.40 -1.51 -3.53
N SER A 70 -10.05 -1.33 -2.38
CA SER A 70 -9.75 -0.21 -1.47
C SER A 70 -8.39 -0.33 -0.79
N LEU A 71 -7.76 -1.51 -0.83
CA LEU A 71 -6.48 -1.77 -0.18
C LEU A 71 -5.27 -1.56 -1.09
N VAL A 72 -5.45 -1.19 -2.36
CA VAL A 72 -4.33 -1.05 -3.31
C VAL A 72 -3.69 0.34 -3.31
N GLU A 73 -4.23 1.31 -2.57
CA GLU A 73 -3.70 2.67 -2.51
C GLU A 73 -2.64 2.82 -1.41
N ALA A 74 -1.47 3.38 -1.76
CA ALA A 74 -0.44 3.67 -0.77
C ALA A 74 -0.89 4.78 0.18
N SER A 75 -0.48 4.71 1.45
CA SER A 75 -0.74 5.80 2.41
C SER A 75 -0.01 7.09 2.01
N HIS A 76 1.21 6.94 1.48
CA HIS A 76 2.02 8.06 0.97
C HIS A 76 2.71 7.66 -0.33
N ILE A 77 2.79 8.59 -1.27
CA ILE A 77 3.61 8.47 -2.48
C ILE A 77 4.62 9.61 -2.44
N VAL A 78 5.90 9.27 -2.47
CA VAL A 78 7.00 10.24 -2.31
C VAL A 78 8.03 10.07 -3.41
N LYS A 79 8.78 11.15 -3.67
CA LYS A 79 9.80 11.17 -4.71
C LYS A 79 10.85 10.07 -4.50
N ASP A 80 11.39 9.98 -3.30
CA ASP A 80 12.53 9.12 -2.96
C ASP A 80 12.50 8.71 -1.48
N VAL A 81 13.51 7.94 -1.07
CA VAL A 81 13.65 7.43 0.31
C VAL A 81 13.90 8.55 1.31
N GLU A 82 14.60 9.62 0.93
CA GLU A 82 14.85 10.76 1.83
C GLU A 82 13.51 11.42 2.23
N HIS A 83 12.62 11.63 1.26
CA HIS A 83 11.28 12.13 1.55
C HIS A 83 10.44 11.15 2.39
N ALA A 84 10.61 9.83 2.21
CA ALA A 84 9.93 8.82 3.01
C ALA A 84 10.33 8.88 4.48
N VAL A 85 11.64 8.99 4.75
CA VAL A 85 12.17 9.03 6.13
C VAL A 85 11.68 10.27 6.88
N ASN A 86 11.51 11.40 6.19
CA ASN A 86 11.00 12.63 6.80
C ASN A 86 9.50 12.56 7.22
N LEU A 87 8.77 11.50 6.84
CA LEU A 87 7.36 11.30 7.22
C LEU A 87 7.19 10.46 8.50
N VAL A 88 8.24 9.83 9.00
CA VAL A 88 8.18 8.81 10.08
C VAL A 88 9.06 9.12 11.28
#